data_AF-A0A963RT10-F1
#
_entry.id   AF-A0A963RT10-F1
#
_cell.length_a   1.000
_cell.length_b   1.000
_cell.length_c   1.000
_cell.angle_alpha   90.00
_cell.angle_beta   90.00
_cell.angle_gamma   90.00
#
_symmetry.space_group_name_H-M   'P 1'
#
loop_
_entity.id
_entity.type
_entity.pdbx_description
1 polymer ?
#
loop_
_entity_poly.entity_id
_entity_poly.type
_entity_poly.pdbx_seq_one_letter_code
_entity_poly.pdbx_strand_id
1 'polypeptide(L)'
;MILALRQSFQCQPTAGWRHSKQNTTVPADPWAPPDPTRCPLCGQPNTCAMELEKATGQPQPPCWCTRATFDPAALAAIPAEARGLACLCSACAAGGGVRQRLS
;
A
#
# COMPACT_ATOMS: atom_id res chain seq x y z
N MET A 1 -27.91 -2.85 -46.35
CA MET A 1 -26.77 -3.40 -45.60
C MET A 1 -26.16 -2.28 -44.75
N ILE A 2 -26.60 -2.15 -43.50
CA ILE A 2 -25.99 -1.24 -42.51
C ILE A 2 -25.51 -2.11 -41.35
N LEU A 3 -24.20 -2.20 -41.18
CA LEU A 3 -23.54 -2.92 -40.08
C LEU A 3 -23.89 -2.23 -38.75
N ALA A 4 -24.61 -2.93 -37.88
CA ALA A 4 -24.83 -2.54 -36.50
C ALA A 4 -23.59 -2.81 -35.65
N LEU A 5 -22.80 -1.78 -35.35
CA LEU A 5 -21.77 -1.84 -34.31
C LEU A 5 -22.44 -1.69 -32.94
N ARG A 6 -22.68 -2.85 -32.31
CA ARG A 6 -23.22 -3.02 -30.96
C ARG A 6 -22.21 -2.51 -29.92
N GLN A 7 -22.38 -1.29 -29.45
CA GLN A 7 -21.75 -0.82 -28.23
C GLN A 7 -22.76 -0.99 -27.09
N SER A 8 -22.56 -2.06 -26.33
CA SER A 8 -23.42 -2.50 -25.23
C SER A 8 -23.39 -1.53 -24.05
N PHE A 9 -24.16 -0.43 -24.12
CA PHE A 9 -24.59 0.31 -22.94
C PHE A 9 -25.69 -0.50 -22.23
N GLN A 10 -25.33 -1.25 -21.19
CA GLN A 10 -26.30 -1.98 -20.38
C GLN A 10 -26.71 -1.12 -19.17
N CYS A 11 -27.88 -0.49 -19.25
CA CYS A 11 -28.62 0.01 -18.08
C CYS A 11 -29.13 -1.20 -17.28
N GLN A 12 -28.68 -1.36 -16.03
CA GLN A 12 -29.28 -2.31 -15.08
C GLN A 12 -30.02 -1.52 -13.99
N PRO A 13 -31.37 -1.61 -13.89
CA PRO A 13 -32.17 -0.72 -13.04
C PRO A 13 -32.46 -1.20 -11.60
N THR A 14 -31.83 -2.26 -11.07
CA THR A 14 -32.28 -2.84 -9.77
C THR A 14 -31.20 -3.35 -8.81
N ALA A 15 -29.91 -3.08 -9.03
CA ALA A 15 -28.86 -3.51 -8.10
C ALA A 15 -28.30 -2.31 -7.30
N GLY A 16 -28.47 -2.36 -5.98
CA GLY A 16 -27.95 -1.36 -5.04
C GLY A 16 -26.46 -1.07 -5.23
N TRP A 17 -26.06 0.12 -4.76
CA TRP A 17 -24.72 0.70 -4.83
C TRP A 17 -23.60 -0.34 -4.73
N ARG A 18 -23.13 -0.82 -5.89
CA ARG A 18 -21.94 -1.67 -5.97
C ARG A 18 -20.74 -0.74 -5.82
N HIS A 19 -20.18 -0.66 -4.61
CA HIS A 19 -18.82 -0.15 -4.42
C HIS A 19 -17.87 -1.05 -5.20
N SER A 20 -17.61 -0.65 -6.45
CA SER A 20 -16.57 -1.23 -7.28
C SER A 20 -15.24 -0.86 -6.64
N LYS A 21 -14.70 -1.73 -5.77
CA LYS A 21 -13.27 -1.74 -5.42
C LYS A 21 -12.50 -2.16 -6.68
N GLN A 22 -12.46 -1.29 -7.68
CA GLN A 22 -11.58 -1.47 -8.82
C GLN A 22 -10.17 -1.30 -8.28
N ASN A 23 -9.43 -2.40 -8.29
CA ASN A 23 -8.00 -2.46 -8.06
C ASN A 23 -7.31 -1.75 -9.22
N THR A 24 -7.36 -0.42 -9.21
CA THR A 24 -6.80 0.42 -10.26
C THR A 24 -5.38 0.79 -9.86
N THR A 25 -4.43 0.29 -10.62
CA THR A 25 -3.06 0.79 -10.70
C THR A 25 -3.10 2.25 -11.19
N VAL A 26 -3.44 3.19 -10.32
CA VAL A 26 -3.41 4.64 -10.60
C VAL A 26 -1.97 5.12 -10.40
N PRO A 27 -1.38 5.91 -11.32
CA PRO A 27 -0.12 6.61 -11.04
C PRO A 27 -0.34 7.51 -9.82
N ALA A 28 0.48 7.32 -8.80
CA ALA A 28 0.35 8.00 -7.51
C ALA A 28 0.15 9.50 -7.71
N ASP A 29 -0.99 10.01 -7.25
CA ASP A 29 -1.13 11.42 -6.95
C ASP A 29 0.03 11.77 -6.00
N PRO A 30 0.92 12.72 -6.34
CA PRO A 30 2.05 13.08 -5.47
C PRO A 30 1.60 13.65 -4.12
N TRP A 31 0.30 13.90 -3.94
CA TRP A 31 -0.31 14.36 -2.70
C TRP A 31 -1.06 13.27 -1.92
N ALA A 32 -1.15 12.04 -2.45
CA ALA A 32 -1.80 10.95 -1.72
C ALA A 32 -0.93 10.51 -0.53
N PRO A 33 -1.52 10.28 0.66
CA PRO A 33 -0.81 9.69 1.77
C PRO A 33 -0.21 8.32 1.39
N PRO A 34 0.97 7.96 1.91
CA PRO A 34 1.59 6.68 1.62
C PRO A 34 0.74 5.52 2.14
N ASP A 35 0.79 4.38 1.45
CA ASP A 35 0.11 3.15 1.84
C ASP A 35 0.71 2.64 3.17
N PRO A 36 -0.06 2.62 4.28
CA PRO A 36 0.45 2.24 5.60
C PRO A 36 0.81 0.76 5.69
N THR A 37 0.36 -0.06 4.74
CA THR A 37 0.65 -1.51 4.68
C THR A 37 1.96 -1.84 3.94
N ARG A 38 2.60 -0.82 3.34
CA ARG A 38 3.81 -0.99 2.53
C ARG A 38 5.01 -0.26 3.14
N CYS A 39 6.18 -0.84 2.92
CA CYS A 39 7.45 -0.22 3.27
C CYS A 39 7.70 0.98 2.36
N PRO A 40 7.94 2.19 2.90
CA PRO A 40 8.16 3.38 2.09
C PRO A 40 9.47 3.35 1.29
N LEU A 41 10.40 2.45 1.62
CA LEU A 41 11.68 2.33 0.93
C LEU A 41 11.68 1.36 -0.26
N CYS A 42 10.87 0.30 -0.20
CA CYS A 42 10.91 -0.77 -1.20
C CYS A 42 9.52 -1.19 -1.73
N GLY A 43 8.44 -0.64 -1.19
CA GLY A 43 7.05 -0.93 -1.57
C GLY A 43 6.55 -2.33 -1.19
N GLN A 44 7.38 -3.17 -0.56
CA GLN A 44 6.99 -4.50 -0.08
C GLN A 44 6.13 -4.41 1.19
N PRO A 45 5.34 -5.45 1.53
CA PRO A 45 4.59 -5.48 2.78
C PRO A 45 5.48 -5.24 4.00
N ASN A 46 5.03 -4.40 4.93
CA ASN A 46 5.78 -4.07 6.15
C ASN A 46 5.40 -4.90 7.38
N THR A 47 4.37 -5.76 7.24
CA THR A 47 3.83 -6.63 8.30
C THR A 47 3.50 -5.88 9.61
N CYS A 48 2.99 -4.64 9.49
CA CYS A 48 2.56 -3.85 10.63
C CYS A 48 1.37 -4.50 11.35
N ALA A 49 1.55 -4.85 12.63
CA ALA A 49 0.50 -5.44 13.45
C ALA A 49 -0.73 -4.53 13.56
N MET A 50 -0.56 -3.22 13.67
CA MET A 50 -1.69 -2.28 13.76
C MET A 50 -2.54 -2.28 12.48
N GLU A 51 -1.90 -2.32 11.30
CA GLU A 51 -2.64 -2.37 10.04
C GLU A 51 -3.27 -3.75 9.80
N LEU A 52 -2.63 -4.83 10.25
CA LEU A 52 -3.22 -6.17 10.23
C LEU A 52 -4.45 -6.27 11.14
N GLU A 53 -4.40 -5.70 12.34
CA GLU A 53 -5.55 -5.65 13.25
C GLU A 53 -6.71 -4.87 12.62
N LYS A 54 -6.46 -3.69 12.06
CA LYS A 54 -7.48 -2.90 11.34
C LYS A 54 -8.11 -3.68 10.19
N ALA A 55 -7.30 -4.39 9.41
CA ALA A 55 -7.77 -5.14 8.24
C ALA A 55 -8.57 -6.40 8.60
N THR A 56 -8.20 -7.07 9.69
CA THR A 56 -8.77 -8.37 10.08
C THR A 56 -9.80 -8.30 11.21
N GLY A 57 -9.80 -7.22 11.98
CA GLY A 57 -10.53 -7.10 13.24
C GLY A 57 -10.00 -8.01 14.35
N GLN A 58 -8.85 -8.67 14.14
CA GLN A 58 -8.28 -9.61 15.10
C GLN A 58 -7.11 -8.97 15.85
N PRO A 59 -7.09 -9.04 17.19
CA PRO A 59 -5.97 -8.55 17.99
C PRO A 59 -4.64 -9.15 17.52
N GLN A 60 -3.65 -8.31 17.31
CA GLN A 60 -2.32 -8.75 16.90
C GLN A 60 -1.36 -8.84 18.10
N PRO A 61 -0.36 -9.74 18.05
CA PRO A 61 0.73 -9.71 19.02
C PRO A 61 1.52 -8.40 18.91
N PRO A 62 2.38 -8.07 19.89
CA PRO A 62 3.28 -6.93 19.79
C PRO A 62 4.01 -6.93 18.45
N CYS A 63 3.94 -5.81 17.72
CA CYS A 63 4.49 -5.71 16.38
C CYS A 63 5.99 -6.02 16.40
N TRP A 64 6.48 -6.75 15.41
CA TRP A 64 7.89 -7.13 15.29
C TRP A 64 8.84 -5.91 15.42
N CYS A 65 8.40 -4.75 14.94
CA CYS A 65 9.17 -3.50 14.96
C CYS A 65 9.53 -3.05 16.39
N THR A 66 8.71 -3.38 17.38
CA THR A 66 8.94 -2.99 18.79
C THR A 66 10.14 -3.69 19.42
N ARG A 67 10.62 -4.77 18.80
CA ARG A 67 11.78 -5.57 19.25
C ARG A 67 12.94 -5.51 18.27
N ALA A 68 12.82 -4.77 17.18
CA ALA A 68 13.83 -4.67 16.15
C ALA A 68 14.83 -3.56 16.48
N THR A 69 16.10 -3.80 16.14
CA THR A 69 17.09 -2.72 16.03
C THR A 69 17.09 -2.23 14.60
N PHE A 70 16.96 -0.91 14.42
CA PHE A 70 16.89 -0.29 13.10
C PHE A 70 18.26 0.22 12.69
N ASP A 71 18.62 -0.03 11.44
CA ASP A 71 19.75 0.60 10.79
C ASP A 71 19.51 2.13 10.71
N PRO A 72 20.43 2.97 11.21
CA PRO A 72 20.26 4.42 11.19
C PRO A 72 20.16 5.00 9.77
N ALA A 73 20.85 4.41 8.79
CA ALA A 73 20.78 4.86 7.41
C ALA A 73 19.42 4.51 6.79
N ALA A 74 18.83 3.36 7.15
CA ALA A 74 17.45 3.04 6.77
C ALA A 74 16.44 4.05 7.33
N LEU A 75 16.59 4.46 8.59
CA LEU A 75 15.73 5.52 9.17
C LEU A 75 15.92 6.86 8.47
N ALA A 76 17.17 7.24 8.17
CA ALA A 76 17.48 8.47 7.47
C ALA A 76 16.91 8.50 6.03
N ALA A 77 16.83 7.34 5.38
CA ALA A 77 16.31 7.19 4.03
C ALA A 77 14.77 7.30 3.94
N ILE A 78 14.04 7.34 5.06
CA ILE A 78 12.57 7.44 5.03
C ILE A 78 12.16 8.81 4.45
N PRO A 79 11.36 8.85 3.36
CA PRO A 79 10.82 10.07 2.79
C PRO A 79 10.02 10.86 3.84
N ALA A 80 10.14 12.19 3.83
CA ALA A 80 9.56 13.03 4.88
C ALA A 80 8.04 12.84 4.97
N GLU A 81 7.38 12.72 3.83
CA GLU A 81 5.96 12.46 3.65
C GLU A 81 5.50 11.09 4.18
N ALA A 82 6.42 10.15 4.42
CA ALA A 82 6.10 8.82 4.95
C ALA A 82 6.44 8.62 6.44
N ARG A 83 7.11 9.59 7.06
CA ARG A 83 7.51 9.50 8.48
C ARG A 83 6.27 9.51 9.36
N GLY A 84 6.17 8.51 10.23
CA GLY A 84 5.03 8.32 11.14
C GLY A 84 3.75 7.80 10.48
N LEU A 85 3.76 7.56 9.16
CA LEU A 85 2.58 7.09 8.42
C LEU A 85 2.68 5.63 7.99
N ALA A 86 3.88 5.13 7.68
CA ALA A 86 4.09 3.75 7.26
C ALA A 86 5.34 3.14 7.93
N CYS A 87 5.26 1.87 8.33
CA CYS A 87 6.40 1.14 8.89
C CYS A 87 7.37 0.66 7.80
N LEU A 88 8.66 0.56 8.13
CA LEU A 88 9.63 -0.19 7.33
C LEU A 88 9.30 -1.69 7.35
N CYS A 89 9.76 -2.45 6.35
CA CYS A 89 9.81 -3.92 6.45
C CYS A 89 11.10 -4.37 7.16
N SER A 90 11.14 -5.62 7.65
CA SER A 90 12.29 -6.17 8.37
C SER A 90 13.60 -6.12 7.57
N ALA A 91 13.53 -6.38 6.25
CA ALA A 91 14.70 -6.32 5.37
C ALA A 91 15.29 -4.90 5.28
N CYS A 92 14.45 -3.90 5.03
CA CYS A 92 14.90 -2.51 4.97
C CYS A 92 15.32 -1.98 6.34
N ALA A 93 14.65 -2.37 7.42
CA ALA A 93 15.04 -2.02 8.78
C ALA A 93 16.44 -2.54 9.14
N ALA A 94 16.88 -3.66 8.56
CA ALA A 94 18.22 -4.22 8.72
C ALA A 94 19.26 -3.66 7.72
N GLY A 95 18.93 -2.62 6.94
CA GLY A 95 19.85 -2.05 5.94
C GLY A 95 19.91 -2.81 4.61
N GLY A 96 19.01 -3.79 4.40
CA GLY A 96 18.86 -4.54 3.16
C GLY A 96 18.26 -3.70 2.03
N GLY A 97 19.05 -2.73 1.55
CA GLY A 97 18.93 -2.00 0.29
C GLY A 97 17.55 -1.44 -0.05
N VAL A 98 17.42 -0.11 0.01
CA VAL A 98 16.42 0.61 -0.77
C VAL A 98 16.64 0.21 -2.22
N ARG A 99 15.79 -0.68 -2.77
CA ARG A 99 15.78 -0.96 -4.21
C ARG A 99 15.19 0.27 -4.89
N GLN A 100 15.97 1.35 -4.93
CA GLN A 100 15.70 2.47 -5.81
C GLN A 100 15.65 1.88 -7.21
N ARG A 101 14.47 1.94 -7.81
CA ARG A 101 14.21 1.51 -9.17
C ARG A 101 15.15 2.32 -10.08
N LEU A 102 16.32 1.76 -10.37
CA LEU A 102 17.18 2.25 -11.45
C LEU A 102 16.30 2.27 -12.70
N SER A 103 16.21 3.46 -13.28
CA SER A 103 15.40 3.79 -14.46
C SER A 103 15.82 2.98 -15.68
#